data_AF-A0A326GBP7-F1
#
_entry.id   AF-A0A326GBP7-F1
#
_cell.length_a   1.000
_cell.length_b   1.000
_cell.length_c   1.000
_cell.angle_alpha   90.00
_cell.angle_beta   90.00
_cell.angle_gamma   90.00
#
_symmetry.space_group_name_H-M   'P 1'
#
loop_
_entity.id
_entity.type
_entity.pdbx_description
1 polymer ?
#
loop_
_entity_poly.entity_id
_entity_poly.type
_entity_poly.pdbx_seq_one_letter_code
_entity_poly.pdbx_strand_id
1 'polypeptide(L)'
;GAGDTIIESDSDNAFNDSTPRQNTRISNATFVHQNAIDQVVRIRGFADYSIANSVIVSARDTACLRVDGQEELTRTTGPDEAGPVAFDSLVMDCATPFRDGSGATAANVQTVFDAGSNNNSAFTNTLSMLFLNGANEDGVAVFDVSEWDAFFETPTFVGAVSAANRDWVNGWTCNSATVTFDEAVTSCTSLPVYN
;
A
#
# COMPACT_ATOMS: atom_id res chain seq x y z
N GLY A 1 17.07 3.76 -13.51
CA GLY A 1 16.25 4.90 -13.04
C GLY A 1 15.88 4.63 -11.60
N ALA A 2 15.66 5.68 -10.80
CA ALA A 2 14.95 5.51 -9.54
C ALA A 2 13.46 5.39 -9.86
N GLY A 3 12.74 4.49 -9.18
CA GLY A 3 11.27 4.45 -9.25
C GLY A 3 10.68 5.74 -8.67
N ASP A 4 9.57 6.20 -9.24
CA ASP A 4 8.82 7.39 -8.85
C ASP A 4 7.70 7.09 -7.85
N THR A 5 6.97 5.99 -8.03
CA THR A 5 5.88 5.51 -7.17
C THR A 5 6.09 4.02 -6.84
N ILE A 6 5.63 3.54 -5.66
CA ILE A 6 5.70 2.10 -5.33
C ILE A 6 4.59 1.31 -6.06
N ILE A 7 3.37 1.84 -6.05
CA ILE A 7 2.23 1.29 -6.80
C ILE A 7 1.71 2.35 -7.76
N GLU A 8 1.84 2.12 -9.06
CA GLU A 8 1.03 2.81 -10.07
C GLU A 8 0.06 1.79 -10.68
N SER A 9 -1.20 1.88 -10.25
CA SER A 9 -2.32 1.13 -10.84
C SER A 9 -2.86 1.95 -11.99
N ASP A 10 -2.59 1.54 -13.23
CA ASP A 10 -2.93 2.34 -14.42
C ASP A 10 -3.52 1.47 -15.55
N SER A 11 -4.79 1.70 -15.83
CA SER A 11 -5.47 1.30 -17.07
C SER A 11 -5.93 2.51 -17.89
N ASP A 12 -5.52 3.72 -17.54
CA ASP A 12 -6.07 4.99 -18.00
C ASP A 12 -5.84 5.25 -19.49
N ASN A 13 -6.91 5.17 -20.29
CA ASN A 13 -7.04 5.56 -21.69
C ASN A 13 -8.48 5.28 -22.20
N ALA A 14 -8.67 5.17 -23.52
CA ALA A 14 -9.97 4.86 -24.14
C ALA A 14 -10.55 3.47 -23.77
N PHE A 15 -9.82 2.67 -22.97
CA PHE A 15 -10.11 1.28 -22.66
C PHE A 15 -10.37 1.03 -21.16
N ASN A 16 -10.66 2.07 -20.35
CA ASN A 16 -10.90 1.96 -18.90
C ASN A 16 -12.01 0.96 -18.50
N ASP A 17 -12.96 0.69 -19.39
CA ASP A 17 -14.04 -0.31 -19.18
C ASP A 17 -13.80 -1.64 -19.92
N SER A 18 -12.56 -1.89 -20.36
CA SER A 18 -12.23 -3.19 -20.96
C SER A 18 -12.30 -4.30 -19.93
N THR A 19 -12.83 -5.44 -20.35
CA THR A 19 -12.94 -6.62 -19.49
C THR A 19 -11.82 -7.61 -19.79
N PRO A 20 -11.17 -8.18 -18.75
CA PRO A 20 -11.40 -7.92 -17.33
C PRO A 20 -10.82 -6.56 -16.88
N ARG A 21 -11.51 -5.90 -15.95
CA ARG A 21 -11.01 -4.71 -15.27
C ARG A 21 -10.01 -5.08 -14.18
N GLN A 22 -9.17 -4.12 -13.82
CA GLN A 22 -8.26 -4.30 -12.70
C GLN A 22 -9.04 -4.28 -11.39
N ASN A 23 -9.03 -5.41 -10.67
CA ASN A 23 -9.52 -5.54 -9.30
C ASN A 23 -8.37 -6.03 -8.41
N THR A 24 -7.66 -5.10 -7.78
CA THR A 24 -6.48 -5.40 -6.95
C THR A 24 -6.80 -5.23 -5.49
N ARG A 25 -6.51 -6.25 -4.68
CA ARG A 25 -6.70 -6.24 -3.23
C ARG A 25 -5.38 -6.59 -2.55
N ILE A 26 -4.92 -5.72 -1.67
CA ILE A 26 -3.69 -5.89 -0.89
C ILE A 26 -4.06 -5.94 0.59
N SER A 27 -3.56 -6.95 1.29
CA SER A 27 -3.67 -7.06 2.75
C SER A 27 -2.29 -7.31 3.34
N ASN A 28 -2.02 -6.75 4.52
CA ASN A 28 -0.84 -7.04 5.33
C ASN A 28 0.50 -6.67 4.69
N ALA A 29 0.61 -5.45 4.15
CA ALA A 29 1.80 -4.95 3.46
C ALA A 29 2.46 -3.75 4.17
N THR A 30 3.79 -3.65 4.04
CA THR A 30 4.57 -2.46 4.47
C THR A 30 5.21 -1.82 3.25
N PHE A 31 4.79 -0.59 2.94
CA PHE A 31 5.32 0.20 1.83
C PHE A 31 6.27 1.26 2.37
N VAL A 32 7.55 1.19 1.98
CA VAL A 32 8.58 2.14 2.43
C VAL A 32 9.17 2.86 1.24
N HIS A 33 8.75 4.10 1.03
CA HIS A 33 9.23 4.92 -0.06
C HIS A 33 10.46 5.73 0.36
N GLN A 34 11.54 5.57 -0.40
CA GLN A 34 12.85 6.19 -0.12
C GLN A 34 13.21 7.32 -1.11
N ASN A 35 12.38 7.52 -2.14
CA ASN A 35 12.53 8.59 -3.11
C ASN A 35 11.60 9.78 -2.75
N ALA A 36 11.98 10.99 -3.16
CA ALA A 36 11.28 12.24 -2.88
C ALA A 36 10.44 12.72 -4.08
N ILE A 37 10.06 11.81 -4.97
CA ILE A 37 9.38 12.13 -6.22
C ILE A 37 7.96 11.56 -6.13
N ASP A 38 6.99 12.35 -6.60
CA ASP A 38 5.58 11.98 -6.76
C ASP A 38 4.76 11.59 -5.52
N GLN A 39 4.32 10.34 -5.42
CA GLN A 39 3.51 9.79 -4.33
C GLN A 39 3.88 8.33 -4.10
N VAL A 40 3.54 7.76 -2.94
CA VAL A 40 3.84 6.35 -2.67
C VAL A 40 2.93 5.40 -3.47
N VAL A 41 1.63 5.70 -3.50
CA VAL A 41 0.62 4.92 -4.24
C VAL A 41 -0.22 5.85 -5.11
N ARG A 42 -0.35 5.48 -6.38
CA ARG A 42 -1.20 6.12 -7.38
C ARG A 42 -2.20 5.11 -7.93
N ILE A 43 -3.48 5.48 -7.91
CA ILE A 43 -4.57 4.68 -8.45
C ILE A 43 -5.31 5.48 -9.52
N ARG A 44 -5.49 4.90 -10.70
CA ARG A 44 -6.17 5.54 -11.85
C ARG A 44 -6.67 4.51 -12.88
N GLY A 45 -7.43 4.98 -13.86
CA GLY A 45 -7.86 4.21 -15.02
C GLY A 45 -9.11 3.37 -14.80
N PHE A 46 -9.98 3.81 -13.89
CA PHE A 46 -11.13 3.10 -13.37
C PHE A 46 -10.71 1.76 -12.78
N ALA A 47 -9.72 1.75 -11.89
CA ALA A 47 -9.32 0.55 -11.17
C ALA A 47 -10.24 0.32 -9.96
N ASP A 48 -10.68 -0.92 -9.77
CA ASP A 48 -11.20 -1.38 -8.49
C ASP A 48 -9.98 -1.72 -7.61
N TYR A 49 -9.77 -1.01 -6.50
CA TYR A 49 -8.54 -1.14 -5.73
C TYR A 49 -8.79 -1.08 -4.23
N SER A 50 -8.23 -2.02 -3.48
CA SER A 50 -8.38 -2.04 -2.02
C SER A 50 -7.07 -2.34 -1.31
N ILE A 51 -6.78 -1.61 -0.23
CA ILE A 51 -5.61 -1.83 0.62
C ILE A 51 -6.06 -1.89 2.08
N ALA A 52 -5.79 -3.00 2.75
CA ALA A 52 -6.06 -3.16 4.17
C ALA A 52 -4.87 -3.63 4.99
N ASN A 53 -4.96 -3.44 6.30
CA ASN A 53 -3.98 -3.93 7.28
C ASN A 53 -2.54 -3.57 6.92
N SER A 54 -2.30 -2.36 6.45
CA SER A 54 -1.04 -2.00 5.80
C SER A 54 -0.47 -0.70 6.34
N VAL A 55 0.84 -0.54 6.18
CA VAL A 55 1.60 0.62 6.62
C VAL A 55 2.22 1.28 5.39
N ILE A 56 2.02 2.58 5.22
CA ILE A 56 2.71 3.38 4.21
C ILE A 56 3.61 4.38 4.93
N VAL A 57 4.91 4.35 4.62
CA VAL A 57 5.89 5.31 5.12
C VAL A 57 6.64 5.91 3.95
N SER A 58 6.81 7.22 3.96
CA SER A 58 7.81 7.90 3.14
C SER A 58 8.85 8.57 4.03
N ALA A 59 10.12 8.25 3.80
CA ALA A 59 11.25 8.91 4.46
C ALA A 59 11.62 10.28 3.82
N ARG A 60 10.80 10.75 2.88
CA ARG A 60 11.02 11.96 2.07
C ARG A 60 9.74 12.80 1.97
N ASP A 61 9.91 14.05 1.55
CA ASP A 61 8.83 15.05 1.35
C ASP A 61 7.89 14.72 0.16
N THR A 62 7.22 13.57 0.20
CA THR A 62 6.28 13.10 -0.82
C THR A 62 4.90 12.77 -0.21
N ALA A 63 3.89 12.65 -1.06
CA ALA A 63 2.54 12.30 -0.63
C ALA A 63 2.36 10.78 -0.49
N CYS A 64 1.49 10.32 0.40
CA CYS A 64 1.18 8.89 0.51
C CYS A 64 0.29 8.41 -0.63
N LEU A 65 -0.92 8.96 -0.76
CA LEU A 65 -1.92 8.52 -1.73
C LEU A 65 -2.25 9.59 -2.76
N ARG A 66 -2.45 9.16 -4.00
CA ARG A 66 -3.11 9.91 -5.06
C ARG A 66 -4.08 8.99 -5.79
N VAL A 67 -5.32 9.44 -5.95
CA VAL A 67 -6.30 8.80 -6.84
C VAL A 67 -6.61 9.78 -7.94
N ASP A 68 -6.53 9.35 -9.19
CA ASP A 68 -7.02 10.09 -10.34
C ASP A 68 -8.39 9.54 -10.73
N GLY A 69 -9.33 10.41 -11.10
CA GLY A 69 -10.68 10.06 -11.53
C GLY A 69 -11.70 10.05 -10.38
N GLN A 70 -12.92 10.50 -10.68
CA GLN A 70 -14.03 10.50 -9.72
C GLN A 70 -14.71 9.12 -9.68
N GLU A 71 -14.58 8.36 -10.76
CA GLU A 71 -15.08 7.02 -10.95
C GLU A 71 -14.47 6.06 -9.93
N GLU A 72 -13.15 6.09 -9.74
CA GLU A 72 -12.42 5.34 -8.73
C GLU A 72 -12.93 5.61 -7.31
N LEU A 73 -13.45 6.81 -7.05
CA LEU A 73 -13.91 7.21 -5.72
C LEU A 73 -15.38 6.86 -5.46
N THR A 74 -16.20 6.66 -6.49
CA THR A 74 -17.68 6.63 -6.31
C THR A 74 -18.44 5.60 -7.14
N ARG A 75 -17.81 4.97 -8.15
CA ARG A 75 -18.52 4.05 -9.03
C ARG A 75 -18.86 2.76 -8.29
N THR A 76 -20.08 2.28 -8.50
CA THR A 76 -20.62 1.06 -7.86
C THR A 76 -21.38 0.16 -8.82
N THR A 77 -21.51 0.59 -10.09
CA THR A 77 -22.21 -0.13 -11.15
C THR A 77 -21.46 0.05 -12.46
N GLY A 78 -21.34 -1.00 -13.25
CA GLY A 78 -20.66 -0.98 -14.55
C GLY A 78 -20.28 -2.39 -15.02
N PRO A 79 -19.71 -2.53 -16.22
CA PRO A 79 -19.11 -3.79 -16.66
C PRO A 79 -17.93 -4.14 -15.74
N ASP A 80 -17.95 -5.35 -15.17
CA ASP A 80 -16.86 -5.85 -14.32
C ASP A 80 -16.43 -4.84 -13.24
N GLU A 81 -17.40 -4.40 -12.43
CA GLU A 81 -17.26 -3.35 -11.41
C GLU A 81 -17.40 -3.92 -10.00
N ALA A 82 -16.33 -3.81 -9.22
CA ALA A 82 -16.25 -4.32 -7.85
C ALA A 82 -16.38 -3.23 -6.77
N GLY A 83 -16.55 -1.96 -7.15
CA GLY A 83 -16.78 -0.83 -6.26
C GLY A 83 -15.64 0.19 -6.29
N PRO A 84 -15.81 1.31 -5.56
CA PRO A 84 -14.79 2.33 -5.49
C PRO A 84 -13.57 1.81 -4.72
N VAL A 85 -12.50 2.60 -4.73
CA VAL A 85 -11.33 2.32 -3.91
C VAL A 85 -11.72 2.22 -2.44
N ALA A 86 -11.14 1.26 -1.74
CA ALA A 86 -11.43 0.99 -0.33
C ALA A 86 -10.15 0.86 0.49
N PHE A 87 -10.15 1.45 1.68
CA PHE A 87 -9.01 1.42 2.59
C PHE A 87 -9.51 1.05 3.98
N ASP A 88 -8.88 0.08 4.64
CA ASP A 88 -9.29 -0.34 5.99
C ASP A 88 -8.07 -0.77 6.82
N SER A 89 -7.89 -0.20 8.00
CA SER A 89 -6.67 -0.37 8.82
C SER A 89 -5.40 -0.03 8.04
N LEU A 90 -5.46 1.03 7.24
CA LEU A 90 -4.33 1.62 6.53
C LEU A 90 -3.79 2.81 7.34
N VAL A 91 -2.53 2.73 7.74
CA VAL A 91 -1.84 3.80 8.46
C VAL A 91 -0.74 4.40 7.62
N MET A 92 -0.59 5.72 7.69
CA MET A 92 0.23 6.49 6.75
C MET A 92 1.10 7.52 7.48
N ASP A 93 2.39 7.51 7.16
CA ASP A 93 3.38 8.48 7.62
C ASP A 93 4.16 9.03 6.42
N CYS A 94 3.65 10.14 5.88
CA CYS A 94 4.21 10.88 4.74
C CYS A 94 4.16 12.38 5.03
N ALA A 95 4.91 13.19 4.27
CA ALA A 95 4.89 14.65 4.43
C ALA A 95 3.50 15.26 4.18
N THR A 96 2.75 14.70 3.23
CA THR A 96 1.30 14.91 3.12
C THR A 96 0.59 13.57 2.92
N PRO A 97 -0.58 13.34 3.52
CA PRO A 97 -1.29 12.07 3.33
C PRO A 97 -1.85 11.90 1.92
N PHE A 98 -2.37 12.98 1.33
CA PHE A 98 -3.07 12.95 0.06
C PHE A 98 -2.52 14.03 -0.88
N ARG A 99 -2.58 13.75 -2.19
CA ARG A 99 -2.23 14.68 -3.27
C ARG A 99 -3.39 14.78 -4.26
N ASP A 100 -3.60 15.97 -4.83
CA ASP A 100 -4.57 16.16 -5.91
C ASP A 100 -4.23 15.27 -7.12
N GLY A 101 -5.27 14.63 -7.65
CA GLY A 101 -5.21 13.88 -8.89
C GLY A 101 -5.90 14.61 -10.05
N SER A 102 -5.84 13.99 -11.22
CA SER A 102 -6.65 14.40 -12.36
C SER A 102 -8.11 14.07 -12.08
N GLY A 103 -8.99 15.07 -12.00
CA GLY A 103 -10.42 14.83 -11.78
C GLY A 103 -10.85 14.48 -10.35
N ALA A 104 -9.91 14.36 -9.41
CA ALA A 104 -10.18 14.11 -7.99
C ALA A 104 -9.26 14.96 -7.11
N THR A 105 -9.81 15.59 -6.06
CA THR A 105 -9.01 16.39 -5.11
C THR A 105 -8.50 15.55 -3.95
N ALA A 106 -7.43 15.98 -3.29
CA ALA A 106 -6.92 15.39 -2.06
C ALA A 106 -8.02 15.24 -0.98
N ALA A 107 -8.95 16.20 -0.90
CA ALA A 107 -10.09 16.14 0.02
C ALA A 107 -11.11 15.04 -0.36
N ASN A 108 -11.28 14.75 -1.65
CA ASN A 108 -12.12 13.63 -2.09
C ASN A 108 -11.49 12.29 -1.70
N VAL A 109 -10.18 12.14 -1.91
CA VAL A 109 -9.45 10.93 -1.49
C VAL A 109 -9.52 10.77 0.03
N GLN A 110 -9.30 11.85 0.78
CA GLN A 110 -9.43 11.84 2.23
C GLN A 110 -10.82 11.40 2.68
N THR A 111 -11.89 11.87 2.02
CA THR A 111 -13.27 11.48 2.38
C THR A 111 -13.48 9.97 2.27
N VAL A 112 -12.94 9.34 1.22
CA VAL A 112 -13.03 7.88 1.02
C VAL A 112 -12.16 7.13 2.04
N PHE A 113 -10.95 7.63 2.31
CA PHE A 113 -10.06 7.07 3.33
C PHE A 113 -10.69 7.13 4.73
N ASP A 114 -11.23 8.27 5.13
CA ASP A 114 -11.84 8.47 6.45
C ASP A 114 -13.17 7.70 6.62
N ALA A 115 -13.77 7.23 5.53
CA ALA A 115 -14.96 6.37 5.57
C ALA A 115 -14.64 4.91 5.93
N GLY A 116 -13.39 4.48 5.74
CA GLY A 116 -12.91 3.15 6.11
C GLY A 116 -12.65 3.01 7.61
N SER A 117 -12.58 1.77 8.08
CA SER A 117 -12.36 1.43 9.48
C SER A 117 -10.87 1.52 9.86
N ASN A 118 -10.57 1.97 11.09
CA ASN A 118 -9.23 1.98 11.69
C ASN A 118 -8.11 2.67 10.87
N ASN A 119 -8.48 3.48 9.88
CA ASN A 119 -7.52 4.22 9.07
C ASN A 119 -6.89 5.38 9.87
N ASN A 120 -5.63 5.68 9.59
CA ASN A 120 -4.94 6.83 10.17
C ASN A 120 -3.97 7.48 9.18
N SER A 121 -4.36 8.64 8.65
CA SER A 121 -3.56 9.38 7.67
C SER A 121 -2.44 10.23 8.28
N ALA A 122 -2.40 10.37 9.61
CA ALA A 122 -1.43 11.17 10.35
C ALA A 122 -0.69 10.29 11.38
N PHE A 123 -0.33 9.08 10.96
CA PHE A 123 0.33 8.11 11.80
C PHE A 123 1.80 8.51 12.04
N THR A 124 2.33 8.18 13.20
CA THR A 124 3.77 8.28 13.48
C THR A 124 4.32 6.88 13.56
N ASN A 125 5.10 6.47 12.56
CA ASN A 125 5.61 5.10 12.51
C ASN A 125 6.70 4.87 13.55
N THR A 126 6.82 3.62 14.00
CA THR A 126 7.90 3.11 14.85
C THR A 126 8.66 1.97 14.18
N LEU A 127 8.60 1.88 12.85
CA LEU A 127 9.31 0.87 12.09
C LEU A 127 10.80 0.88 12.44
N SER A 128 11.31 -0.30 12.75
CA SER A 128 12.74 -0.56 12.88
C SER A 128 13.24 -1.28 11.62
N MET A 129 14.54 -1.12 11.31
CA MET A 129 15.13 -1.70 10.10
C MET A 129 14.39 -1.32 8.79
N LEU A 130 13.61 -0.23 8.82
CA LEU A 130 12.67 0.23 7.78
C LEU A 130 11.40 -0.62 7.57
N PHE A 131 11.38 -1.91 7.92
CA PHE A 131 10.25 -2.79 7.57
C PHE A 131 9.63 -3.54 8.76
N LEU A 132 10.34 -3.63 9.89
CA LEU A 132 9.91 -4.40 11.06
C LEU A 132 9.07 -3.51 11.97
N ASN A 133 7.83 -3.90 12.23
CA ASN A 133 6.92 -3.19 13.11
C ASN A 133 7.54 -2.88 14.48
N GLY A 134 7.20 -1.69 14.98
CA GLY A 134 7.37 -1.32 16.38
C GLY A 134 6.03 -1.28 17.11
N ALA A 135 6.04 -0.64 18.28
CA ALA A 135 4.90 -0.60 19.18
C ALA A 135 3.68 0.12 18.59
N ASN A 136 3.88 1.11 17.71
CA ASN A 136 2.76 1.85 17.12
C ASN A 136 2.05 0.99 16.08
N GLU A 137 2.78 0.31 15.18
CA GLU A 137 2.18 -0.56 14.17
C GLU A 137 1.47 -1.76 14.80
N ASP A 138 2.11 -2.41 15.78
CA ASP A 138 1.52 -3.53 16.52
C ASP A 138 0.29 -3.13 17.36
N GLY A 139 0.09 -1.83 17.60
CA GLY A 139 -1.06 -1.28 18.30
C GLY A 139 -2.27 -0.96 17.41
N VAL A 140 -2.14 -1.07 16.09
CA VAL A 140 -3.24 -0.79 15.15
C VAL A 140 -4.22 -1.96 15.13
N ALA A 141 -5.51 -1.67 15.29
CA ALA A 141 -6.55 -2.68 15.12
C ALA A 141 -6.61 -3.14 13.66
N VAL A 142 -6.63 -4.45 13.45
CA VAL A 142 -6.76 -5.05 12.11
C VAL A 142 -8.23 -5.05 11.64
N PHE A 143 -8.41 -4.97 10.32
CA PHE A 143 -9.65 -5.15 9.61
C PHE A 143 -9.79 -6.60 9.13
N ASP A 144 -11.01 -7.15 9.21
CA ASP A 144 -11.32 -8.48 8.73
C ASP A 144 -11.46 -8.50 7.19
N VAL A 145 -10.35 -8.70 6.50
CA VAL A 145 -10.31 -8.75 5.03
C VAL A 145 -11.09 -9.92 4.41
N SER A 146 -11.53 -10.90 5.21
CA SER A 146 -12.44 -11.93 4.70
C SER A 146 -13.82 -11.36 4.31
N GLU A 147 -14.16 -10.17 4.81
CA GLU A 147 -15.33 -9.39 4.40
C GLU A 147 -15.23 -8.90 2.95
N TRP A 148 -14.01 -8.69 2.42
CA TRP A 148 -13.79 -8.35 1.01
C TRP A 148 -13.81 -9.59 0.12
N ASP A 149 -13.07 -10.63 0.52
CA ASP A 149 -12.96 -11.90 -0.18
C ASP A 149 -12.63 -13.05 0.76
N ALA A 150 -13.33 -14.19 0.61
CA ALA A 150 -13.05 -15.40 1.39
C ALA A 150 -11.68 -16.03 1.09
N PHE A 151 -10.98 -15.58 0.05
CA PHE A 151 -9.58 -15.94 -0.20
C PHE A 151 -8.64 -15.47 0.92
N PHE A 152 -8.93 -14.33 1.56
CA PHE A 152 -8.03 -13.75 2.55
C PHE A 152 -8.24 -14.34 3.95
N GLU A 153 -7.13 -14.52 4.65
CA GLU A 153 -7.11 -14.74 6.10
C GLU A 153 -6.83 -13.42 6.81
N THR A 154 -7.55 -13.15 7.90
CA THR A 154 -7.36 -11.95 8.72
C THR A 154 -5.99 -12.01 9.43
N PRO A 155 -5.10 -11.02 9.23
CA PRO A 155 -3.82 -10.98 9.93
C PRO A 155 -4.01 -10.63 11.42
N THR A 156 -2.95 -10.79 12.20
CA THR A 156 -2.96 -10.46 13.64
C THR A 156 -2.34 -9.11 13.97
N PHE A 157 -1.76 -8.43 12.98
CA PHE A 157 -1.15 -7.09 13.04
C PHE A 157 -1.25 -6.44 11.66
N VAL A 158 -1.02 -5.14 11.56
CA VAL A 158 -0.88 -4.46 10.27
C VAL A 158 0.57 -4.47 9.80
N GLY A 159 0.82 -4.45 8.49
CA GLY A 159 2.17 -4.48 7.93
C GLY A 159 2.72 -5.90 7.75
N ALA A 160 3.76 -6.03 6.94
CA ALA A 160 4.26 -7.33 6.49
C ALA A 160 5.06 -8.09 7.56
N VAL A 161 5.77 -7.38 8.44
CA VAL A 161 6.71 -7.99 9.38
C VAL A 161 6.55 -7.39 10.78
N SER A 162 6.36 -8.25 11.76
CA SER A 162 6.39 -7.91 13.19
C SER A 162 7.41 -8.77 13.93
N ALA A 163 7.61 -8.46 15.21
CA ALA A 163 8.48 -9.26 16.08
C ALA A 163 8.08 -10.74 16.11
N ALA A 164 6.79 -11.06 15.91
CA ALA A 164 6.22 -12.40 15.97
C ALA A 164 6.53 -13.27 14.74
N ASN A 165 6.76 -12.66 13.57
CA ASN A 165 7.07 -13.39 12.34
C ASN A 165 8.45 -13.07 11.77
N ARG A 166 9.28 -12.22 12.38
CA ARG A 166 10.51 -11.63 11.81
C ARG A 166 11.36 -12.55 10.92
N ASP A 167 11.52 -13.82 11.27
CA ASP A 167 12.39 -14.75 10.54
C ASP A 167 11.81 -15.18 9.19
N TRP A 168 10.55 -14.86 8.91
CA TRP A 168 9.89 -15.22 7.66
C TRP A 168 10.55 -14.59 6.44
N VAL A 169 11.24 -13.45 6.59
CA VAL A 169 11.96 -12.79 5.49
C VAL A 169 13.29 -13.48 5.14
N ASN A 170 13.77 -14.40 5.99
CA ASN A 170 15.07 -15.03 5.83
C ASN A 170 15.05 -16.04 4.68
N GLY A 171 16.18 -16.15 3.96
CA GLY A 171 16.40 -17.18 2.94
C GLY A 171 15.67 -17.03 1.60
N TRP A 172 14.77 -16.04 1.42
CA TRP A 172 14.15 -15.77 0.10
C TRP A 172 14.15 -14.29 -0.29
N THR A 173 14.40 -13.40 0.66
CA THR A 173 14.69 -11.99 0.34
C THR A 173 16.14 -11.83 -0.13
N CYS A 174 16.45 -10.65 -0.66
CA CYS A 174 17.80 -10.25 -1.01
C CYS A 174 18.10 -8.88 -0.41
N ASN A 175 19.37 -8.63 -0.10
CA ASN A 175 19.79 -7.38 0.51
C ASN A 175 20.02 -6.28 -0.53
N SER A 176 19.84 -5.02 -0.14
CA SER A 176 20.17 -3.86 -0.97
C SER A 176 20.99 -2.85 -0.19
N ALA A 177 21.48 -1.80 -0.86
CA ALA A 177 22.12 -0.68 -0.17
C ALA A 177 21.16 0.10 0.76
N THR A 178 19.84 -0.10 0.60
CA THR A 178 18.81 0.60 1.37
C THR A 178 18.38 -0.20 2.60
N VAL A 179 18.26 -1.52 2.47
CA VAL A 179 17.71 -2.40 3.50
C VAL A 179 18.44 -3.73 3.50
N THR A 180 18.78 -4.19 4.70
CA THR A 180 19.28 -5.55 4.96
C THR A 180 18.17 -6.33 5.64
N PHE A 181 17.68 -7.38 4.98
CA PHE A 181 16.60 -8.23 5.50
C PHE A 181 17.14 -9.42 6.29
N ASP A 182 18.21 -10.03 5.79
CA ASP A 182 18.85 -11.20 6.40
C ASP A 182 20.36 -11.14 6.13
N GLU A 183 21.20 -11.21 7.16
CA GLU A 183 22.66 -11.16 6.98
C GLU A 183 23.21 -12.35 6.18
N ALA A 184 22.44 -13.44 6.06
CA ALA A 184 22.83 -14.65 5.35
C ALA A 184 22.50 -14.62 3.83
N VAL A 185 21.68 -13.68 3.34
CA VAL A 185 21.33 -13.60 1.91
C VAL A 185 22.22 -12.64 1.12
N THR A 186 22.36 -12.91 -0.18
CA THR A 186 23.19 -12.10 -1.08
C THR A 186 22.49 -10.80 -1.50
N SER A 187 23.25 -9.92 -2.15
CA SER A 187 22.72 -8.67 -2.72
C SER A 187 21.68 -8.97 -3.81
N CYS A 188 20.64 -8.16 -3.94
CA CYS A 188 19.67 -8.19 -5.03
C CYS A 188 20.30 -7.97 -6.43
N THR A 189 21.56 -7.54 -6.48
CA THR A 189 22.34 -7.41 -7.73
C THR A 189 23.15 -8.67 -8.06
N SER A 190 23.02 -9.74 -7.28
CA SER A 190 23.72 -11.00 -7.46
C SER A 190 22.75 -12.18 -7.44
N LEU A 191 23.18 -13.31 -8.01
CA LEU A 191 22.40 -14.54 -7.89
C LEU A 191 22.36 -15.00 -6.43
N PRO A 192 21.25 -15.58 -5.96
CA PRO A 192 21.20 -16.19 -4.64
C PRO A 192 22.26 -17.30 -4.53
N VAL A 193 23.05 -17.28 -3.47
CA VAL A 193 24.00 -18.35 -3.16
C VAL A 193 23.56 -18.95 -1.83
N TYR A 194 23.00 -20.16 -1.88
CA TYR A 194 22.61 -20.92 -0.69
C TYR A 194 23.76 -21.86 -0.33
N ASN A 195 24.21 -21.83 0.93
CA ASN A 195 25.17 -22.80 1.48
C ASN A 195 24.43 -23.96 2.14
#